data_AF-A0AAU5FNZ6-F1
#
_entry.id   AF-A0AAU5FNZ6-F1
#
_cell.length_a   1.000
_cell.length_b   1.000
_cell.length_c   1.000
_cell.angle_alpha   90.00
_cell.angle_beta   90.00
_cell.angle_gamma   90.00
#
_symmetry.space_group_name_H-M   'P 1'
#
loop_
_entity.id
_entity.type
_entity.pdbx_description
1 polymer ?
#
loop_
_entity_poly.entity_id
_entity_poly.type
_entity_poly.pdbx_seq_one_letter_code
_entity_poly.pdbx_strand_id
1 'polypeptide(L)'
;MAHSKDLNPYDSPQTFYGAELRRVREHAGFSQDRLGERVFCSGAYIGQIESAIRRPQLDLSQRMDTVLETGGHLERLCRMVLKATKHAEYFADVVDLLAKASGICQFSGQVIPGLLQTEAYCQALFRASDPLRLEEKVREMVSTRLERAVLLEHPTTPQLWFALQETVLRLPVCDRKGMHGQLLHILEVARTRRAVVQVIPDEVGAHPLLGSEVTLMTFLDAPPAVYVEAALSGHLLDSPAMVTRYTQAYDFVRALALSPEASLSLIESVAKEYIAS
;
A
#
# COMPACT_ATOMS: atom_id res chain seq x y z
N MET A 1 -3.01 -33.59 3.46
CA MET A 1 -4.32 -32.96 3.74
C MET A 1 -4.07 -31.89 4.78
N ALA A 2 -4.03 -30.62 4.36
CA ALA A 2 -3.81 -29.49 5.26
C ALA A 2 -5.16 -28.90 5.64
N HIS A 3 -5.45 -28.87 6.94
CA HIS A 3 -6.65 -28.23 7.50
C HIS A 3 -6.64 -26.74 7.15
N SER A 4 -7.51 -26.31 6.23
CA SER A 4 -7.89 -24.91 6.08
C SER A 4 -8.58 -24.49 7.37
N LYS A 5 -8.13 -23.40 8.00
CA LYS A 5 -8.94 -22.69 9.01
C LYS A 5 -10.32 -22.43 8.39
N ASP A 6 -11.38 -22.84 9.07
CA ASP A 6 -12.75 -22.48 8.68
C ASP A 6 -12.91 -20.98 8.90
N LEU A 7 -12.81 -20.22 7.81
CA LEU A 7 -13.16 -18.81 7.78
C LEU A 7 -14.68 -18.70 7.83
N ASN A 8 -15.20 -17.81 8.67
CA ASN A 8 -16.62 -17.55 8.71
C ASN A 8 -17.03 -16.80 7.42
N PRO A 9 -17.90 -17.37 6.57
CA PRO A 9 -18.26 -16.78 5.29
C PRO A 9 -19.03 -15.46 5.42
N TYR A 10 -19.48 -15.10 6.62
CA TYR A 10 -20.24 -13.87 6.87
C TYR A 10 -19.39 -12.71 7.40
N ASP A 11 -18.08 -12.90 7.55
CA ASP A 11 -17.17 -11.85 8.06
C ASP A 11 -16.99 -10.69 7.05
N SER A 12 -16.91 -10.97 5.75
CA SER A 12 -16.81 -9.95 4.71
C SER A 12 -17.34 -10.46 3.36
N PRO A 13 -17.64 -9.55 2.40
CA PRO A 13 -17.98 -9.97 1.03
C PRO A 13 -16.93 -10.87 0.39
N GLN A 14 -15.64 -10.67 0.73
CA GLN A 14 -14.54 -11.46 0.19
C GLN A 14 -14.48 -12.86 0.80
N THR A 15 -14.72 -13.00 2.11
CA THR A 15 -14.81 -14.33 2.74
C THR A 15 -16.02 -15.10 2.23
N PHE A 16 -17.16 -14.41 2.00
CA PHE A 16 -18.33 -15.00 1.37
C PHE A 16 -18.03 -15.51 -0.04
N TYR A 17 -17.34 -14.71 -0.86
CA TYR A 17 -16.90 -15.14 -2.19
C TYR A 17 -16.02 -16.40 -2.11
N GLY A 18 -15.02 -16.40 -1.23
CA GLY A 18 -14.08 -17.51 -1.09
C GLY A 18 -14.77 -18.81 -0.69
N ALA A 19 -15.72 -18.73 0.24
CA ALA A 19 -16.54 -19.87 0.66
C ALA A 19 -17.45 -20.37 -0.47
N GLU A 20 -18.11 -19.47 -1.21
CA GLU A 20 -18.94 -19.86 -2.34
C GLU A 20 -18.12 -20.49 -3.46
N LEU A 21 -16.94 -19.96 -3.79
CA LEU A 21 -16.01 -20.57 -4.75
C LEU A 21 -15.64 -21.99 -4.35
N ARG A 22 -15.27 -22.20 -3.08
CA ARG A 22 -14.97 -23.53 -2.54
C ARG A 22 -16.16 -24.47 -2.70
N ARG A 23 -17.36 -24.02 -2.30
CA ARG A 23 -18.60 -24.80 -2.35
C ARG A 23 -18.92 -25.26 -3.78
N VAL A 24 -18.86 -24.36 -4.76
CA VAL A 24 -19.18 -24.71 -6.16
C VAL A 24 -18.07 -25.55 -6.80
N ARG A 25 -16.80 -25.33 -6.46
CA ARG A 25 -15.68 -26.15 -6.95
C ARG A 25 -15.79 -27.59 -6.47
N GLU A 26 -16.08 -27.78 -5.17
CA GLU A 26 -16.22 -29.10 -4.57
C GLU A 26 -17.45 -29.83 -5.09
N HIS A 27 -18.56 -29.11 -5.30
CA HIS A 27 -19.75 -29.67 -5.93
C HIS A 27 -19.49 -30.19 -7.36
N ALA A 28 -18.66 -29.48 -8.12
CA ALA A 28 -18.24 -29.90 -9.46
C ALA A 28 -17.11 -30.96 -9.46
N GLY A 29 -16.63 -31.39 -8.28
CA GLY A 29 -15.59 -32.42 -8.16
C GLY A 29 -14.20 -31.98 -8.62
N PHE A 30 -13.89 -30.68 -8.58
CA PHE A 30 -12.57 -30.15 -8.91
C PHE A 30 -11.70 -30.01 -7.65
N SER A 31 -10.43 -30.38 -7.74
CA SER A 31 -9.41 -29.91 -6.79
C SER A 31 -9.02 -28.46 -7.14
N GLN A 32 -8.38 -27.76 -6.20
CA GLN A 32 -7.85 -26.41 -6.46
C GLN A 32 -6.88 -26.41 -7.65
N ASP A 33 -5.97 -27.39 -7.72
CA ASP A 33 -5.02 -27.54 -8.84
C ASP A 33 -5.73 -27.76 -10.17
N ARG A 34 -6.73 -28.66 -10.19
CA ARG A 34 -7.49 -28.98 -11.41
C ARG A 34 -8.31 -27.79 -11.90
N LEU A 35 -8.87 -26.99 -10.99
CA LEU A 35 -9.56 -25.76 -11.36
C LEU A 35 -8.55 -24.73 -11.88
N GLY A 36 -7.44 -24.53 -11.18
CA GLY A 36 -6.36 -23.62 -11.56
C GLY A 36 -5.86 -23.90 -12.98
N GLU A 37 -5.56 -25.15 -13.30
CA GLU A 37 -5.16 -25.57 -14.65
C GLU A 37 -6.17 -25.16 -15.73
N ARG A 38 -7.48 -25.32 -15.46
CA ARG A 38 -8.55 -24.98 -16.42
C ARG A 38 -8.74 -23.49 -16.63
N VAL A 39 -8.36 -22.66 -15.66
CA VAL A 39 -8.49 -21.20 -15.74
C VAL A 39 -7.14 -20.49 -15.88
N PHE A 40 -6.06 -21.23 -16.13
CA PHE A 40 -4.69 -20.74 -16.35
C PHE A 40 -4.06 -20.03 -15.13
N CYS A 41 -4.24 -20.59 -13.93
CA CYS A 41 -3.53 -20.16 -12.71
C CYS A 41 -3.12 -21.36 -11.84
N SER A 42 -2.37 -21.13 -10.76
CA SER A 42 -1.98 -22.21 -9.84
C SER A 42 -3.12 -22.57 -8.87
N GLY A 43 -3.18 -23.83 -8.44
CA GLY A 43 -4.14 -24.23 -7.39
C GLY A 43 -3.90 -23.50 -6.07
N ALA A 44 -2.65 -23.18 -5.75
CA ALA A 44 -2.32 -22.31 -4.63
C ALA A 44 -2.97 -20.92 -4.73
N TYR A 45 -3.04 -20.33 -5.93
CA TYR A 45 -3.72 -19.06 -6.16
C TYR A 45 -5.24 -19.19 -5.96
N ILE A 46 -5.85 -20.28 -6.44
CA ILE A 46 -7.26 -20.61 -6.14
C ILE A 46 -7.48 -20.71 -4.63
N GLY A 47 -6.60 -21.42 -3.92
CA GLY A 47 -6.67 -21.56 -2.47
C GLY A 47 -6.53 -20.23 -1.72
N GLN A 48 -5.72 -19.31 -2.22
CA GLN A 48 -5.61 -17.95 -1.66
C GLN A 48 -6.91 -17.15 -1.87
N ILE A 49 -7.60 -17.32 -2.99
CA ILE A 49 -8.91 -16.69 -3.23
C ILE A 49 -9.97 -17.30 -2.29
N GLU A 50 -10.00 -18.63 -2.17
CA GLU A 50 -10.93 -19.32 -1.25
C GLU A 50 -10.71 -18.91 0.21
N SER A 51 -9.46 -18.62 0.58
CA SER A 51 -9.09 -18.22 1.94
C SER A 51 -9.18 -16.70 2.16
N ALA A 52 -9.76 -15.95 1.21
CA ALA A 52 -9.85 -14.48 1.24
C ALA A 52 -8.49 -13.76 1.38
N ILE A 53 -7.36 -14.43 1.10
CA ILE A 53 -6.02 -13.82 1.07
C ILE A 53 -5.85 -13.02 -0.22
N ARG A 54 -6.41 -13.52 -1.33
CA ARG A 54 -6.42 -12.84 -2.63
C ARG A 54 -7.84 -12.49 -3.02
N ARG A 55 -7.99 -11.35 -3.70
CA ARG A 55 -9.28 -10.92 -4.20
C ARG A 55 -9.66 -11.67 -5.48
N PRO A 56 -10.95 -11.94 -5.68
CA PRO A 56 -11.43 -12.43 -6.96
C PRO A 56 -11.26 -11.36 -8.04
N GLN A 57 -10.71 -11.76 -9.18
CA GLN A 57 -10.59 -10.93 -10.37
C GLN A 57 -11.78 -11.22 -11.30
N LEU A 58 -12.34 -10.18 -11.92
CA LEU A 58 -13.57 -10.32 -12.71
C LEU A 58 -13.42 -11.31 -13.87
N ASP A 59 -12.30 -11.21 -14.60
CA ASP A 59 -11.97 -12.08 -15.72
C ASP A 59 -11.75 -13.54 -15.27
N LEU A 60 -11.14 -13.74 -14.11
CA LEU A 60 -10.94 -15.06 -13.53
C LEU A 60 -12.27 -15.65 -13.03
N SER A 61 -13.12 -14.85 -12.38
CA SER A 61 -14.47 -15.25 -11.97
C SER A 61 -15.32 -15.70 -13.15
N GLN A 62 -15.26 -15.00 -14.28
CA GLN A 62 -15.95 -15.38 -15.52
C GLN A 62 -15.45 -16.71 -16.10
N ARG A 63 -14.14 -16.92 -16.10
CA ARG A 63 -13.54 -18.19 -16.52
C ARG A 63 -13.94 -19.34 -15.60
N MET A 64 -13.92 -19.13 -14.29
CA MET A 64 -14.37 -20.11 -13.31
C MET A 64 -15.87 -20.40 -13.46
N ASP A 65 -16.71 -19.40 -13.72
CA ASP A 65 -18.14 -19.59 -13.99
C ASP A 65 -18.39 -20.48 -15.22
N THR A 66 -17.53 -20.35 -16.24
CA THR A 66 -17.61 -21.18 -17.44
C THR A 66 -17.20 -22.62 -17.17
N VAL A 67 -16.11 -22.83 -16.41
CA VAL A 67 -15.58 -24.16 -16.08
C VAL A 67 -16.46 -24.92 -15.10
N LEU A 68 -17.05 -24.21 -14.13
CA LEU A 68 -17.88 -24.78 -13.06
C LEU A 68 -19.37 -24.74 -13.39
N GLU A 69 -19.75 -24.18 -14.55
CA GLU A 69 -21.12 -24.05 -15.04
C GLU A 69 -22.06 -23.33 -14.06
N THR A 70 -21.56 -22.31 -13.36
CA THR A 70 -22.29 -21.61 -12.28
C THR A 70 -23.16 -20.44 -12.76
N GLY A 71 -23.32 -20.26 -14.07
CA GLY A 71 -24.26 -19.28 -14.63
C GLY A 71 -23.99 -17.83 -14.23
N GLY A 72 -22.72 -17.44 -14.12
CA GLY A 72 -22.30 -16.07 -13.76
C GLY A 72 -22.43 -15.75 -12.27
N HIS A 73 -22.59 -16.74 -11.41
CA HIS A 73 -22.69 -16.55 -9.95
C HIS A 73 -21.43 -15.90 -9.38
N LEU A 74 -20.26 -16.43 -9.75
CA LEU A 74 -18.98 -15.92 -9.27
C LEU A 74 -18.73 -14.50 -9.80
N GLU A 75 -19.07 -14.21 -11.06
CA GLU A 75 -18.99 -12.86 -11.62
C GLU A 75 -19.83 -11.87 -10.79
N ARG A 76 -21.09 -12.20 -10.49
CA ARG A 76 -21.97 -11.32 -9.70
C ARG A 76 -21.42 -11.07 -8.30
N LEU A 77 -20.92 -12.10 -7.63
CA LEU A 77 -20.29 -11.96 -6.33
C LEU A 77 -19.01 -11.13 -6.40
N CYS A 78 -18.16 -11.34 -7.42
CA CYS A 78 -16.97 -10.53 -7.65
C CYS A 78 -17.34 -9.04 -7.79
N ARG A 79 -18.37 -8.70 -8.58
CA ARG A 79 -18.85 -7.32 -8.70
C ARG A 79 -19.34 -6.74 -7.36
N MET A 80 -19.96 -7.56 -6.50
CA MET A 80 -20.35 -7.13 -5.16
C MET A 80 -19.14 -6.88 -4.27
N VAL A 81 -18.14 -7.77 -4.27
CA VAL A 81 -16.87 -7.57 -3.56
C VAL A 81 -16.23 -6.27 -4.01
N LEU A 82 -16.02 -6.08 -5.32
CA LEU A 82 -15.41 -4.88 -5.90
C LEU A 82 -16.18 -3.59 -5.60
N LYS A 83 -17.52 -3.67 -5.45
CA LYS A 83 -18.38 -2.52 -5.11
C LYS A 83 -18.40 -2.21 -3.61
N ALA A 84 -18.40 -3.23 -2.76
CA ALA A 84 -18.38 -3.09 -1.31
C ALA A 84 -17.07 -2.47 -0.82
N THR A 85 -15.96 -2.71 -1.54
CA THR A 85 -14.65 -2.15 -1.18
C THR A 85 -14.49 -0.65 -1.48
N LYS A 86 -15.56 0.11 -1.77
CA LYS A 86 -15.39 1.46 -2.32
C LYS A 86 -14.70 2.48 -1.42
N HIS A 87 -14.59 2.32 -0.09
CA HIS A 87 -13.96 3.39 0.73
C HIS A 87 -13.16 3.01 2.00
N ALA A 88 -13.07 1.75 2.46
CA ALA A 88 -12.37 1.44 3.73
C ALA A 88 -11.46 0.20 3.74
N GLU A 89 -11.82 -0.89 3.04
CA GLU A 89 -11.06 -2.16 3.09
C GLU A 89 -9.76 -2.16 2.24
N TYR A 90 -9.57 -1.17 1.37
CA TYR A 90 -8.38 -1.07 0.51
C TYR A 90 -7.09 -0.81 1.31
N PHE A 91 -7.17 -0.05 2.40
CA PHE A 91 -6.04 0.15 3.30
C PHE A 91 -5.70 -1.11 4.10
N ALA A 92 -6.68 -1.96 4.42
CA ALA A 92 -6.45 -3.15 5.26
C ALA A 92 -5.55 -4.17 4.56
N ASP A 93 -5.84 -4.50 3.30
CA ASP A 93 -5.02 -5.43 2.51
C ASP A 93 -3.57 -4.94 2.34
N VAL A 94 -3.40 -3.63 2.27
CA VAL A 94 -2.08 -3.02 2.06
C VAL A 94 -1.30 -2.95 3.35
N VAL A 95 -1.96 -2.69 4.48
CA VAL A 95 -1.32 -2.80 5.81
C VAL A 95 -0.77 -4.20 6.03
N ASP A 96 -1.54 -5.23 5.68
CA ASP A 96 -1.10 -6.62 5.76
C ASP A 96 0.09 -6.94 4.85
N LEU A 97 0.12 -6.37 3.64
CA LEU A 97 1.23 -6.53 2.72
C LEU A 97 2.47 -5.77 3.20
N LEU A 98 2.33 -4.54 3.69
CA LEU A 98 3.44 -3.77 4.26
C LEU A 98 4.10 -4.51 5.43
N ALA A 99 3.30 -5.17 6.28
CA ALA A 99 3.79 -5.97 7.39
C ALA A 99 4.56 -7.23 6.96
N LYS A 100 4.24 -7.78 5.78
CA LYS A 100 4.88 -8.99 5.22
C LYS A 100 6.01 -8.68 4.23
N ALA A 101 6.18 -7.42 3.86
CA ALA A 101 7.18 -7.01 2.88
C ALA A 101 8.59 -7.25 3.39
N SER A 102 9.48 -7.71 2.49
CA SER A 102 10.92 -7.75 2.74
C SER A 102 11.61 -6.44 2.37
N GLY A 103 10.99 -5.67 1.46
CA GLY A 103 11.46 -4.37 1.03
C GLY A 103 10.29 -3.47 0.62
N ILE A 104 10.39 -2.19 0.97
CA ILE A 104 9.43 -1.15 0.65
C ILE A 104 10.19 0.03 0.05
N CYS A 105 9.81 0.41 -1.17
CA CYS A 105 10.30 1.61 -1.84
C CYS A 105 9.11 2.52 -2.10
N GLN A 106 9.13 3.74 -1.57
CA GLN A 106 8.01 4.66 -1.65
C GLN A 106 8.43 5.99 -2.27
N PHE A 107 7.70 6.41 -3.30
CA PHE A 107 7.76 7.77 -3.83
C PHE A 107 6.58 8.57 -3.30
N SER A 108 6.88 9.78 -2.80
CA SER A 108 5.86 10.73 -2.38
C SER A 108 6.14 12.14 -2.87
N GLY A 109 5.14 12.69 -3.56
CA GLY A 109 5.22 14.00 -4.23
C GLY A 109 4.37 15.08 -3.58
N GLN A 110 3.36 14.72 -2.79
CA GLN A 110 2.40 15.68 -2.24
C GLN A 110 2.45 15.80 -0.72
N VAL A 111 2.75 14.71 -0.02
CA VAL A 111 2.79 14.65 1.44
C VAL A 111 3.95 13.77 1.89
N ILE A 112 4.39 13.90 3.13
CA ILE A 112 5.40 13.01 3.69
C ILE A 112 4.85 11.58 3.78
N PRO A 113 5.62 10.52 3.42
CA PRO A 113 5.20 9.13 3.52
C PRO A 113 4.65 8.79 4.90
N GLY A 114 3.53 8.04 4.93
CA GLY A 114 2.83 7.72 6.18
C GLY A 114 3.71 7.10 7.27
N LEU A 115 4.68 6.26 6.90
CA LEU A 115 5.64 5.65 7.84
C LEU A 115 6.59 6.66 8.50
N LEU A 116 6.83 7.79 7.84
CA LEU A 116 7.68 8.86 8.34
C LEU A 116 6.88 9.96 9.04
N GLN A 117 5.55 9.88 9.13
CA GLN A 117 4.74 10.95 9.70
C GLN A 117 4.75 10.93 11.23
N THR A 118 4.87 12.10 11.83
CA THR A 118 4.68 12.36 13.27
C THR A 118 3.21 12.55 13.59
N GLU A 119 2.84 12.45 14.87
CA GLU A 119 1.46 12.65 15.34
C GLU A 119 0.89 14.00 14.88
N ALA A 120 1.64 15.09 15.08
CA ALA A 120 1.21 16.44 14.72
C ALA A 120 0.94 16.58 13.21
N TYR A 121 1.78 15.96 12.37
CA TYR A 121 1.60 15.97 10.93
C TYR A 121 0.37 15.14 10.51
N CYS A 122 0.23 13.92 11.04
CA CYS A 122 -0.93 13.04 10.78
C CYS A 122 -2.24 13.73 11.15
N GLN A 123 -2.28 14.35 12.34
CA GLN A 123 -3.48 14.99 12.86
C GLN A 123 -3.93 16.16 11.97
N ALA A 124 -2.99 17.00 11.54
CA ALA A 124 -3.29 18.11 10.64
C ALA A 124 -3.80 17.61 9.28
N LEU A 125 -3.14 16.59 8.71
CA LEU A 125 -3.53 16.00 7.43
C LEU A 125 -4.92 15.36 7.49
N PHE A 126 -5.24 14.60 8.53
CA PHE A 126 -6.55 13.95 8.65
C PHE A 126 -7.70 14.94 8.89
N ARG A 127 -7.46 16.05 9.60
CA ARG A 127 -8.43 17.15 9.69
C ARG A 127 -8.65 17.81 8.33
N ALA A 128 -7.57 18.07 7.57
CA ALA A 128 -7.65 18.73 6.27
C ALA A 128 -8.35 17.87 5.21
N SER A 129 -8.19 16.55 5.26
CA SER A 129 -8.84 15.63 4.32
C SER A 129 -10.37 15.59 4.41
N ASP A 130 -10.94 16.00 5.55
CA ASP A 130 -12.39 16.10 5.76
C ASP A 130 -12.67 17.08 6.91
N PRO A 131 -12.92 18.36 6.59
CA PRO A 131 -13.12 19.41 7.59
C PRO A 131 -14.33 19.18 8.51
N LEU A 132 -15.25 18.28 8.15
CA LEU A 132 -16.46 17.97 8.93
C LEU A 132 -16.29 16.70 9.79
N ARG A 133 -15.13 16.05 9.73
CA ARG A 133 -14.84 14.84 10.49
C ARG A 133 -14.82 15.11 11.99
N LEU A 134 -15.46 14.22 12.74
CA LEU A 134 -15.43 14.26 14.21
C LEU A 134 -14.00 14.06 14.73
N GLU A 135 -13.62 14.85 15.74
CA GLU A 135 -12.29 14.78 16.37
C GLU A 135 -11.94 13.39 16.93
N GLU A 136 -12.94 12.64 17.39
CA GLU A 136 -12.74 11.25 17.82
C GLU A 136 -12.26 10.36 16.67
N LYS A 137 -12.86 10.52 15.48
CA LYS A 137 -12.45 9.74 14.31
C LYS A 137 -11.05 10.15 13.83
N VAL A 138 -10.70 11.43 13.93
CA VAL A 138 -9.32 11.89 13.67
C VAL A 138 -8.34 11.19 14.59
N ARG A 139 -8.60 11.13 15.92
CA ARG A 139 -7.73 10.44 16.87
C ARG A 139 -7.56 8.96 16.56
N GLU A 140 -8.64 8.26 16.21
CA GLU A 140 -8.59 6.85 15.79
C GLU A 140 -7.68 6.67 14.56
N MET A 141 -7.86 7.49 13.53
CA MET A 141 -7.05 7.44 12.30
C MET A 141 -5.57 7.76 12.56
N VAL A 142 -5.29 8.72 13.46
CA VAL A 142 -3.93 9.03 13.91
C VAL A 142 -3.31 7.82 14.61
N SER A 143 -4.02 7.18 15.55
CA SER A 143 -3.53 5.96 16.23
C SER A 143 -3.16 4.88 15.22
N THR A 144 -4.09 4.55 14.31
CA THR A 144 -3.84 3.54 13.27
C THR A 144 -2.68 3.91 12.34
N ARG A 145 -2.47 5.21 12.06
CA ARG A 145 -1.33 5.68 11.26
C ARG A 145 -0.01 5.49 12.00
N LEU A 146 0.04 5.84 13.29
CA LEU A 146 1.24 5.72 14.12
C LEU A 146 1.58 4.28 14.47
N GLU A 147 0.59 3.40 14.64
CA GLU A 147 0.81 1.96 14.83
C GLU A 147 1.62 1.32 13.69
N ARG A 148 1.52 1.86 12.46
CA ARG A 148 2.30 1.38 11.31
C ARG A 148 3.78 1.75 11.41
N ALA A 149 4.14 2.77 12.19
CA ALA A 149 5.52 3.14 12.44
C ALA A 149 6.29 2.03 13.18
N VAL A 150 5.62 1.00 13.73
CA VAL A 150 6.27 -0.21 14.25
C VAL A 150 7.21 -0.87 13.24
N LEU A 151 6.96 -0.69 11.93
CA LEU A 151 7.90 -1.17 10.90
C LEU A 151 9.26 -0.51 11.04
N LEU A 152 9.35 0.74 11.50
CA LEU A 152 10.62 1.44 11.78
C LEU A 152 11.36 0.87 13.00
N GLU A 153 10.72 0.12 13.88
CA GLU A 153 11.36 -0.43 15.08
C GLU A 153 12.21 -1.67 14.78
N HIS A 154 11.85 -2.44 13.75
CA HIS A 154 12.62 -3.61 13.37
C HIS A 154 13.95 -3.17 12.73
N PRO A 155 15.11 -3.73 13.15
CA PRO A 155 16.42 -3.19 12.81
C PRO A 155 16.77 -3.23 11.31
N THR A 156 16.26 -4.22 10.56
CA THR A 156 16.67 -4.44 9.15
C THR A 156 15.56 -4.80 8.16
N THR A 157 14.33 -5.08 8.61
CA THR A 157 13.24 -5.62 7.78
C THR A 157 11.94 -4.88 8.09
N PRO A 158 11.18 -4.44 7.08
CA PRO A 158 11.57 -4.37 5.67
C PRO A 158 12.76 -3.43 5.45
N GLN A 159 13.50 -3.64 4.36
CA GLN A 159 14.37 -2.60 3.83
C GLN A 159 13.51 -1.41 3.37
N LEU A 160 13.83 -0.20 3.81
CA LEU A 160 13.01 0.98 3.55
C LEU A 160 13.77 2.00 2.72
N TRP A 161 13.16 2.42 1.61
CA TRP A 161 13.66 3.51 0.77
C TRP A 161 12.54 4.50 0.48
N PHE A 162 12.80 5.77 0.73
CA PHE A 162 11.86 6.86 0.47
C PHE A 162 12.48 7.86 -0.51
N ALA A 163 11.75 8.17 -1.58
CA ALA A 163 12.07 9.23 -2.52
C ALA A 163 11.02 10.34 -2.39
N LEU A 164 11.44 11.50 -1.93
CA LEU A 164 10.57 12.63 -1.60
C LEU A 164 10.75 13.75 -2.61
N GLN A 165 9.67 14.32 -3.12
CA GLN A 165 9.77 15.60 -3.83
C GLN A 165 10.14 16.72 -2.84
N GLU A 166 11.09 17.59 -3.19
CA GLU A 166 11.56 18.67 -2.29
C GLU A 166 10.41 19.51 -1.72
N THR A 167 9.43 19.85 -2.56
CA THR A 167 8.22 20.60 -2.14
C THR A 167 7.54 20.05 -0.88
N VAL A 168 7.53 18.73 -0.63
CA VAL A 168 6.85 18.16 0.56
C VAL A 168 7.53 18.54 1.87
N LEU A 169 8.80 18.95 1.82
CA LEU A 169 9.56 19.42 2.99
C LEU A 169 9.17 20.86 3.36
N ARG A 170 8.70 21.64 2.38
CA ARG A 170 8.41 23.08 2.49
C ARG A 170 6.91 23.38 2.60
N LEU A 171 6.04 22.43 2.25
CA LEU A 171 4.59 22.55 2.38
C LEU A 171 4.19 22.55 3.87
N PRO A 172 3.62 23.64 4.42
CA PRO A 172 3.27 23.73 5.83
C PRO A 172 1.96 22.98 6.13
N VAL A 173 2.05 21.65 6.31
CA VAL A 173 0.88 20.80 6.59
C VAL A 173 0.38 20.97 8.02
N CYS A 174 1.29 21.09 8.98
CA CYS A 174 1.00 21.44 10.37
C CYS A 174 1.67 22.76 10.75
N ASP A 175 1.57 23.16 12.02
CA ASP A 175 2.21 24.38 12.50
C ASP A 175 3.74 24.30 12.37
N ARG A 176 4.42 25.45 12.47
CA ARG A 176 5.89 25.52 12.27
C ARG A 176 6.66 24.59 13.20
N LYS A 177 6.22 24.47 14.46
CA LYS A 177 6.81 23.55 15.44
C LYS A 177 6.61 22.09 15.04
N GLY A 178 5.42 21.72 14.58
CA GLY A 178 5.10 20.39 14.07
C GLY A 178 5.90 20.05 12.83
N MET A 179 6.04 20.97 11.87
CA MET A 179 6.86 20.77 10.67
C MET A 179 8.34 20.61 11.01
N HIS A 180 8.87 21.42 11.93
CA HIS A 180 10.24 21.25 12.42
C HIS A 180 10.43 19.85 13.05
N GLY A 181 9.54 19.44 13.96
CA GLY A 181 9.60 18.11 14.58
C GLY A 181 9.47 16.96 13.58
N GLN A 182 8.63 17.14 12.56
CA GLN A 182 8.44 16.21 11.45
C GLN A 182 9.73 16.00 10.64
N LEU A 183 10.44 17.08 10.28
CA LEU A 183 11.69 16.97 9.54
C LEU A 183 12.82 16.39 10.39
N LEU A 184 12.88 16.73 11.68
CA LEU A 184 13.82 16.08 12.61
C LEU A 184 13.58 14.58 12.74
N HIS A 185 12.32 14.13 12.75
CA HIS A 185 12.00 12.71 12.78
C HIS A 185 12.53 11.98 11.53
N ILE A 186 12.39 12.57 10.34
CA ILE A 186 12.95 12.00 9.10
C ILE A 186 14.48 11.89 9.19
N LEU A 187 15.14 12.94 9.68
CA LEU A 187 16.60 12.93 9.89
C LEU A 187 17.02 11.82 10.85
N GLU A 188 16.30 11.62 11.94
CA GLU A 188 16.60 10.58 12.93
C GLU A 188 16.48 9.18 12.34
N VAL A 189 15.38 8.89 11.65
CA VAL A 189 15.15 7.60 10.97
C VAL A 189 16.25 7.29 9.96
N ALA A 190 16.70 8.30 9.21
CA ALA A 190 17.77 8.12 8.24
C ALA A 190 19.16 7.99 8.89
N ARG A 191 19.46 8.76 9.94
CA ARG A 191 20.75 8.75 10.66
C ARG A 191 20.96 7.45 11.43
N THR A 192 19.91 6.89 12.00
CA THR A 192 19.90 5.54 12.61
C THR A 192 20.00 4.41 11.57
N ARG A 193 20.07 4.76 10.27
CA ARG A 193 20.13 3.84 9.13
C ARG A 193 18.91 2.91 9.06
N ARG A 194 17.79 3.29 9.69
CA ARG A 194 16.57 2.52 9.59
C ARG A 194 15.98 2.60 8.19
N ALA A 195 16.08 3.76 7.53
CA ALA A 195 15.64 3.92 6.14
C ALA A 195 16.62 4.77 5.34
N VAL A 196 16.64 4.58 4.02
CA VAL A 196 17.27 5.51 3.09
C VAL A 196 16.23 6.54 2.67
N VAL A 197 16.56 7.82 2.81
CA VAL A 197 15.70 8.93 2.38
C VAL A 197 16.49 9.75 1.36
N GLN A 198 15.91 9.92 0.17
CA GLN A 198 16.44 10.80 -0.85
C GLN A 198 15.41 11.85 -1.25
N VAL A 199 15.91 13.03 -1.58
CA VAL A 199 15.09 14.16 -2.02
C VAL A 199 15.33 14.42 -3.49
N ILE A 200 14.26 14.61 -4.24
CA ILE A 200 14.26 15.01 -5.64
C ILE A 200 14.11 16.53 -5.65
N PRO A 201 15.14 17.28 -6.09
CA PRO A 201 15.09 18.72 -6.14
C PRO A 201 13.95 19.21 -7.03
N ASP A 202 13.32 20.33 -6.68
CA ASP A 202 12.22 20.89 -7.49
C ASP A 202 12.70 21.32 -8.89
N GLU A 203 14.00 21.62 -9.06
CA GLU A 203 14.63 21.95 -10.35
C GLU A 203 14.63 20.79 -11.36
N VAL A 204 14.45 19.54 -10.92
CA VAL A 204 14.34 18.37 -11.81
C VAL A 204 13.09 18.48 -12.69
N GLY A 205 12.01 19.09 -12.18
CA GLY A 205 10.77 19.28 -12.92
C GLY A 205 10.05 17.96 -13.25
N ALA A 206 9.76 17.72 -14.53
CA ALA A 206 8.93 16.60 -14.96
C ALA A 206 9.65 15.25 -14.86
N HIS A 207 9.03 14.29 -14.15
CA HIS A 207 9.51 12.92 -14.05
C HIS A 207 8.31 11.93 -14.03
N PRO A 208 8.54 10.61 -14.25
CA PRO A 208 7.47 9.63 -14.46
C PRO A 208 6.46 9.46 -13.32
N LEU A 209 6.77 9.93 -12.11
CA LEU A 209 5.93 9.78 -10.92
C LEU A 209 5.36 11.10 -10.39
N LEU A 210 5.60 12.26 -11.05
CA LEU A 210 5.27 13.60 -10.53
C LEU A 210 3.82 13.75 -10.02
N GLY A 211 2.87 13.04 -10.63
CA GLY A 211 1.45 13.06 -10.26
C GLY A 211 0.98 11.82 -9.50
N SER A 212 1.83 11.13 -8.75
CA SER A 212 1.50 9.84 -8.14
C SER A 212 2.08 9.68 -6.74
N GLU A 213 1.40 8.92 -5.89
CA GLU A 213 1.96 8.37 -4.65
C GLU A 213 2.12 6.87 -4.86
N VAL A 214 3.34 6.35 -4.77
CA VAL A 214 3.64 4.97 -5.17
C VAL A 214 4.41 4.25 -4.09
N THR A 215 3.94 3.07 -3.71
CA THR A 215 4.63 2.15 -2.80
C THR A 215 4.87 0.83 -3.50
N LEU A 216 6.12 0.51 -3.77
CA LEU A 216 6.58 -0.79 -4.26
C LEU A 216 6.88 -1.69 -3.07
N MET A 217 6.35 -2.91 -3.11
CA MET A 217 6.57 -3.93 -2.08
C MET A 217 7.18 -5.17 -2.71
N THR A 218 8.28 -5.64 -2.14
CA THR A 218 8.89 -6.93 -2.45
C THR A 218 8.68 -7.90 -1.30
N PHE A 219 8.63 -9.19 -1.59
CA PHE A 219 8.42 -10.26 -0.61
C PHE A 219 9.44 -11.37 -0.85
N LEU A 220 9.74 -12.16 0.19
CA LEU A 220 10.61 -13.35 0.04
C LEU A 220 9.85 -14.49 -0.65
N ASP A 221 8.60 -14.71 -0.24
CA ASP A 221 7.81 -15.89 -0.63
C ASP A 221 6.59 -15.55 -1.51
N ALA A 222 6.57 -14.36 -2.11
CA ALA A 222 5.47 -13.91 -2.97
C ALA A 222 5.92 -12.95 -4.09
N PRO A 223 5.16 -12.86 -5.20
CA PRO A 223 5.42 -11.85 -6.25
C PRO A 223 5.33 -10.42 -5.69
N PRO A 224 6.14 -9.48 -6.20
CA PRO A 224 6.09 -8.08 -5.82
C PRO A 224 4.73 -7.46 -6.18
N ALA A 225 4.37 -6.40 -5.44
CA ALA A 225 3.14 -5.66 -5.65
C ALA A 225 3.40 -4.15 -5.59
N VAL A 226 2.55 -3.39 -6.27
CA VAL A 226 2.59 -1.93 -6.26
C VAL A 226 1.29 -1.40 -5.73
N TYR A 227 1.38 -0.43 -4.85
CA TYR A 227 0.25 0.31 -4.34
C TYR A 227 0.36 1.75 -4.87
N VAL A 228 -0.70 2.23 -5.51
CA VAL A 228 -0.78 3.60 -6.01
C VAL A 228 -1.94 4.29 -5.34
N GLU A 229 -1.69 5.42 -4.69
CA GLU A 229 -2.69 6.18 -3.94
C GLU A 229 -3.02 7.50 -4.62
N ALA A 230 -4.29 7.87 -4.51
CA ALA A 230 -4.84 9.18 -4.78
C ALA A 230 -5.75 9.59 -3.60
N ALA A 231 -6.17 10.85 -3.55
CA ALA A 231 -6.85 11.44 -2.39
C ALA A 231 -8.05 10.63 -1.84
N LEU A 232 -8.80 9.92 -2.68
CA LEU A 232 -10.02 9.19 -2.29
C LEU A 232 -10.02 7.72 -2.74
N SER A 233 -8.90 7.23 -3.27
CA SER A 233 -8.81 5.90 -3.85
C SER A 233 -7.37 5.43 -3.88
N GLY A 234 -7.16 4.13 -3.88
CA GLY A 234 -5.95 3.62 -4.50
C GLY A 234 -6.17 2.28 -5.16
N HIS A 235 -5.13 1.85 -5.86
CA HIS A 235 -5.08 0.58 -6.55
C HIS A 235 -3.88 -0.26 -6.11
N LEU A 236 -4.14 -1.52 -5.75
CA LEU A 236 -3.12 -2.54 -5.57
C LEU A 236 -2.95 -3.26 -6.91
N LEU A 237 -1.73 -3.24 -7.44
CA LEU A 237 -1.37 -3.75 -8.76
C LEU A 237 -0.34 -4.87 -8.56
N ASP A 238 -0.71 -6.08 -8.95
CA ASP A 238 0.14 -7.28 -8.85
C ASP A 238 0.42 -7.94 -10.21
N SER A 239 -0.12 -7.38 -11.30
CA SER A 239 0.22 -7.84 -12.65
C SER A 239 1.71 -7.56 -12.94
N PRO A 240 2.49 -8.54 -13.42
CA PRO A 240 3.93 -8.38 -13.65
C PRO A 240 4.27 -7.17 -14.53
N ALA A 241 3.49 -6.92 -15.60
CA ALA A 241 3.70 -5.80 -16.51
C ALA A 241 3.59 -4.43 -15.80
N MET A 242 2.58 -4.25 -14.95
CA MET A 242 2.41 -3.01 -14.19
C MET A 242 3.49 -2.86 -13.12
N VAL A 243 3.83 -3.93 -12.41
CA VAL A 243 4.90 -3.90 -11.40
C VAL A 243 6.22 -3.49 -12.05
N THR A 244 6.62 -4.12 -13.17
CA THR A 244 7.84 -3.75 -13.90
C THR A 244 7.85 -2.28 -14.31
N ARG A 245 6.72 -1.76 -14.83
CA ARG A 245 6.63 -0.36 -15.25
C ARG A 245 6.82 0.62 -14.09
N TYR A 246 6.20 0.36 -12.94
CA TYR A 246 6.35 1.22 -11.76
C TYR A 246 7.74 1.07 -11.11
N THR A 247 8.34 -0.11 -11.12
CA THR A 247 9.74 -0.30 -10.68
C THR A 247 10.69 0.54 -11.53
N GLN A 248 10.56 0.49 -12.86
CA GLN A 248 11.38 1.31 -13.76
C GLN A 248 11.17 2.82 -13.54
N ALA A 249 9.93 3.25 -13.33
CA ALA A 249 9.61 4.63 -13.02
C ALA A 249 10.25 5.09 -11.70
N TYR A 250 10.19 4.26 -10.66
CA TYR A 250 10.83 4.52 -9.38
C TYR A 250 12.36 4.56 -9.49
N ASP A 251 12.96 3.63 -10.22
CA ASP A 251 14.41 3.63 -10.45
C ASP A 251 14.90 4.89 -11.15
N PHE A 252 14.13 5.39 -12.12
CA PHE A 252 14.42 6.66 -12.78
C PHE A 252 14.36 7.83 -11.81
N VAL A 253 13.33 7.89 -10.97
CA VAL A 253 13.18 8.94 -9.94
C VAL A 253 14.32 8.87 -8.92
N ARG A 254 14.71 7.67 -8.49
CA ARG A 254 15.84 7.44 -7.59
C ARG A 254 17.16 7.93 -8.18
N ALA A 255 17.35 7.79 -9.50
CA ALA A 255 18.53 8.28 -10.20
C ALA A 255 18.58 9.82 -10.33
N LEU A 256 17.42 10.49 -10.32
CA LEU A 256 17.31 11.94 -10.32
C LEU A 256 17.42 12.57 -8.93
N ALA A 257 17.17 11.78 -7.87
CA ALA A 257 17.24 12.24 -6.50
C ALA A 257 18.68 12.53 -6.07
N LEU A 258 18.85 13.48 -5.15
CA LEU A 258 20.11 13.76 -4.49
C LEU A 258 20.68 12.52 -3.80
N SER A 259 21.99 12.48 -3.57
CA SER A 259 22.58 11.43 -2.71
C SER A 259 21.92 11.44 -1.33
N PRO A 260 21.94 10.32 -0.58
CA PRO A 260 21.40 10.29 0.78
C PRO A 260 21.98 11.39 1.68
N GLU A 261 23.28 11.66 1.61
CA GLU A 261 23.95 12.70 2.41
C GLU A 261 23.52 14.12 2.03
N ALA A 262 23.42 14.39 0.73
CA ALA A 262 22.93 15.68 0.22
C ALA A 262 21.45 15.88 0.56
N SER A 263 20.66 14.81 0.52
CA SER A 263 19.24 14.82 0.92
C SER A 263 19.06 15.16 2.40
N LEU A 264 19.86 14.56 3.28
CA LEU A 264 19.83 14.89 4.71
C LEU A 264 20.28 16.32 4.98
N SER A 265 21.28 16.82 4.23
CA SER A 265 21.73 18.21 4.33
C SER A 265 20.61 19.19 3.96
N LEU A 266 19.87 18.89 2.88
CA LEU A 266 18.71 19.68 2.46
C LEU A 266 17.59 19.64 3.50
N ILE A 267 17.22 18.45 4.00
CA ILE A 267 16.18 18.30 5.03
C ILE A 267 16.56 19.08 6.29
N GLU A 268 17.82 19.01 6.74
CA GLU A 268 18.30 19.76 7.89
C GLU A 268 18.26 21.28 7.66
N SER A 269 18.60 21.75 6.45
CA SER A 269 18.48 23.16 6.09
C SER A 269 17.02 23.62 6.19
N VAL A 270 16.09 22.88 5.57
CA VAL A 270 14.66 23.22 5.60
C VAL A 270 14.10 23.16 7.03
N ALA A 271 14.54 22.21 7.86
CA ALA A 271 14.12 22.15 9.26
C ALA A 271 14.49 23.43 10.03
N LYS A 272 15.68 23.99 9.81
CA LYS A 272 16.11 25.25 10.46
C LYS A 272 15.25 26.44 10.06
N GLU A 273 14.75 26.47 8.82
CA GLU A 273 13.85 27.53 8.34
C GLU A 273 12.52 27.58 9.12
N TYR A 274 12.06 26.46 9.71
CA TYR A 274 10.86 26.42 10.54
C TYR A 274 11.03 26.96 11.97
N ILE A 275 12.27 27.17 12.44
CA ILE A 275 12.55 27.78 13.75
C ILE A 275 12.96 29.25 13.60
N ALA A 276 13.51 29.64 12.45
CA ALA A 276 14.13 30.95 12.22
C ALA A 276 13.13 32.11 12.01
N SER A 277 11.85 31.97 12.37
CA SER A 277 10.79 32.98 12.21
C SER A 277 9.71 32.79 13.26
#